data_AF-A0A024UVE3-F1
#
_entry.id   AF-A0A024UVE3-F1
#
_cell.length_a   1.000
_cell.length_b   1.000
_cell.length_c   1.000
_cell.angle_alpha   90.00
_cell.angle_beta   90.00
_cell.angle_gamma   90.00
#
_symmetry.space_group_name_H-M   'P 1'
#
loop_
_entity.id
_entity.type
_entity.pdbx_description
1 polymer ?
#
loop_
_entity_poly.entity_id
_entity_poly.type
_entity_poly.pdbx_seq_one_letter_code
_entity_poly.pdbx_strand_id
1 'polypeptide(L)'
;MPEPVKVACHGTARSAGTTALARHAATKRVFRMITWAVGATAAYNMTIGVVGATIAPGCLSTTEQGMYFALPYTALVACTVYCRHVFSSFVAVDMVEEKSESVGAREATRNTWTTAGVINALMFTTIQSVLFQCPTDDKTTLLTVWYVGKIWFASGWSIIGICESSLYLMYTDPLGDADLAQFIQDNPKSIGLPTVDLALSLLLTVSAVSLWFYGRFGCFLGIVLNILWPMAIMTIVNQWRKISLWHKRPTTRSDMLEKDTSS
;
A
#
# COMPACT_ATOMS: atom_id res chain seq x y z
N MET A 1 -16.00 -35.46 13.44
CA MET A 1 -14.77 -34.65 13.49
C MET A 1 -14.34 -34.43 12.05
N PRO A 2 -14.35 -33.19 11.54
CA PRO A 2 -13.88 -32.94 10.18
C PRO A 2 -12.36 -33.21 10.12
N GLU A 3 -11.93 -34.02 9.15
CA GLU A 3 -10.51 -34.27 8.88
C GLU A 3 -9.78 -32.95 8.58
N PRO A 4 -8.53 -32.78 9.04
CA PRO A 4 -7.73 -31.62 8.68
C PRO A 4 -7.51 -31.61 7.16
N VAL A 5 -8.08 -30.61 6.49
CA VAL A 5 -7.89 -30.38 5.05
C VAL A 5 -6.40 -30.15 4.79
N LYS A 6 -5.72 -31.17 4.25
CA LYS A 6 -4.35 -31.06 3.74
C LYS A 6 -4.39 -30.22 2.46
N VAL A 7 -4.03 -28.95 2.58
CA VAL A 7 -3.82 -28.07 1.43
C VAL A 7 -2.53 -28.53 0.72
N ALA A 8 -2.70 -29.44 -0.24
CA ALA A 8 -1.62 -29.85 -1.12
C ALA A 8 -1.46 -28.79 -2.22
N CYS A 9 -0.62 -27.78 -1.99
CA CYS A 9 -0.10 -26.98 -3.10
C CYS A 9 0.70 -27.91 -4.02
N HIS A 10 0.25 -28.07 -5.26
CA HIS A 10 0.84 -28.84 -6.36
C HIS A 10 2.28 -29.36 -6.12
N GLY A 11 2.39 -30.65 -5.79
CA GLY A 11 3.53 -31.51 -6.15
C GLY A 11 4.90 -31.23 -5.51
N THR A 12 5.04 -30.26 -4.62
CA THR A 12 6.29 -30.06 -3.88
C THR A 12 6.02 -30.01 -2.39
N ALA A 13 6.29 -31.12 -1.70
CA ALA A 13 6.47 -31.13 -0.25
C ALA A 13 7.71 -30.29 0.08
N ARG A 14 7.57 -28.95 0.04
CA ARG A 14 8.60 -28.06 0.59
C ARG A 14 8.57 -28.21 2.09
N SER A 15 9.73 -28.55 2.68
CA SER A 15 9.86 -28.61 4.13
C SER A 15 9.40 -27.29 4.74
N ALA A 16 8.58 -27.35 5.79
CA ALA A 16 8.04 -26.15 6.45
C ALA A 16 9.14 -25.15 6.89
N GLY A 17 10.39 -25.61 7.06
CA GLY A 17 11.54 -24.77 7.35
C GLY A 17 12.05 -23.94 6.16
N THR A 18 11.98 -24.44 4.92
CA THR A 18 12.46 -23.69 3.73
C THR A 18 11.50 -22.58 3.32
N THR A 19 10.20 -22.74 3.55
CA THR A 19 9.18 -21.72 3.26
C THR A 19 9.26 -20.54 4.24
N ALA A 20 9.51 -20.78 5.52
CA ALA A 20 9.65 -19.72 6.52
C ALA A 20 10.86 -18.80 6.25
N LEU A 21 12.04 -19.38 5.95
CA LEU A 21 13.25 -18.64 5.60
C LEU A 21 13.10 -17.84 4.30
N ALA A 22 12.57 -18.46 3.24
CA ALA A 22 12.32 -17.78 1.97
C ALA A 22 11.37 -16.60 2.14
N ARG A 23 10.34 -16.75 2.98
CA ARG A 23 9.39 -15.67 3.26
C ARG A 23 9.97 -14.58 4.14
N HIS A 24 10.81 -14.91 5.12
CA HIS A 24 11.53 -13.90 5.90
C HIS A 24 12.42 -13.03 4.99
N ALA A 25 13.13 -13.67 4.05
CA ALA A 25 13.92 -12.97 3.04
C ALA A 25 13.05 -12.09 2.12
N ALA A 26 11.91 -12.60 1.65
CA ALA A 26 10.96 -11.84 0.85
C ALA A 26 10.41 -10.62 1.60
N THR A 27 9.99 -10.80 2.86
CA THR A 27 9.50 -9.72 3.75
C THR A 27 10.56 -8.65 3.94
N LYS A 28 11.82 -9.04 4.17
CA LYS A 28 12.94 -8.11 4.32
C LYS A 28 13.22 -7.33 3.02
N ARG A 29 13.07 -7.97 1.86
CA ARG A 29 13.20 -7.33 0.54
C ARG A 29 12.09 -6.31 0.31
N VAL A 30 10.84 -6.70 0.57
CA VAL A 30 9.63 -5.86 0.51
C VAL A 30 9.80 -4.62 1.40
N PHE A 31 10.17 -4.81 2.66
CA PHE A 31 10.42 -3.71 3.60
C PHE A 31 11.49 -2.74 3.08
N ARG A 32 12.59 -3.26 2.53
CA ARG A 32 13.66 -2.45 1.94
C ARG A 32 13.15 -1.65 0.75
N MET A 33 12.33 -2.25 -0.12
CA MET A 33 11.73 -1.54 -1.26
C MET A 33 10.79 -0.42 -0.82
N ILE A 34 9.94 -0.65 0.18
CA ILE A 34 9.08 0.41 0.76
C ILE A 34 9.93 1.56 1.30
N THR A 35 10.96 1.24 2.09
CA THR A 35 11.87 2.23 2.67
C THR A 35 12.51 3.11 1.60
N TRP A 36 13.03 2.48 0.54
CA TRP A 36 13.62 3.20 -0.59
C TRP A 36 12.61 4.04 -1.35
N ALA A 37 11.43 3.50 -1.65
CA ALA A 37 10.39 4.22 -2.39
C ALA A 37 9.89 5.45 -1.61
N VAL A 38 9.68 5.32 -0.30
CA VAL A 38 9.26 6.41 0.58
C VAL A 38 10.35 7.48 0.68
N GLY A 39 11.60 7.07 0.91
CA GLY A 39 12.74 8.01 0.97
C GLY A 39 12.97 8.74 -0.36
N ALA A 40 12.90 8.04 -1.49
CA ALA A 40 13.03 8.63 -2.81
C ALA A 40 11.89 9.62 -3.10
N THR A 41 10.65 9.28 -2.72
CA THR A 41 9.49 10.17 -2.88
C THR A 41 9.64 11.44 -2.04
N ALA A 42 10.11 11.32 -0.80
CA ALA A 42 10.35 12.46 0.08
C ALA A 42 11.45 13.38 -0.45
N ALA A 43 12.59 12.82 -0.86
CA ALA A 43 13.67 13.57 -1.48
C ALA A 43 13.18 14.28 -2.75
N TYR A 44 12.40 13.60 -3.58
CA TYR A 44 11.85 14.17 -4.81
C TYR A 44 10.85 15.30 -4.54
N ASN A 45 9.95 15.15 -3.58
CA ASN A 45 9.04 16.23 -3.16
C ASN A 45 9.81 17.43 -2.60
N MET A 46 10.88 17.19 -1.84
CA MET A 46 11.72 18.26 -1.30
C MET A 46 12.42 19.02 -2.43
N THR A 47 12.93 18.33 -3.45
CA THR A 47 13.47 18.95 -4.66
C THR A 47 12.42 19.79 -5.38
N ILE A 48 11.23 19.23 -5.65
CA ILE A 48 10.15 19.99 -6.31
C ILE A 48 9.73 21.19 -5.45
N GLY A 49 9.58 21.01 -4.14
CA GLY A 49 9.15 22.07 -3.22
C GLY A 49 10.15 23.22 -3.16
N VAL A 50 11.44 22.92 -3.04
CA VAL A 50 12.51 23.92 -3.03
C VAL A 50 12.61 24.60 -4.40
N VAL A 51 12.72 23.84 -5.49
CA VAL A 51 12.84 24.39 -6.85
C VAL A 51 11.60 25.23 -7.19
N GLY A 52 10.41 24.69 -6.96
CA GLY A 52 9.13 25.35 -7.24
C GLY A 52 8.87 26.60 -6.39
N ALA A 53 9.45 26.70 -5.19
CA ALA A 53 9.40 27.92 -4.38
C ALA A 53 10.45 28.96 -4.79
N THR A 54 11.54 28.54 -5.43
CA THR A 54 12.65 29.43 -5.84
C THR A 54 12.54 29.97 -7.27
N ILE A 55 11.85 29.25 -8.17
CA ILE A 55 11.58 29.75 -9.52
C ILE A 55 10.59 30.92 -9.37
N ALA A 56 11.03 32.11 -9.79
CA ALA A 56 10.19 33.31 -9.82
C ALA A 56 8.86 33.02 -10.53
N PRO A 57 7.74 33.65 -10.12
CA PRO A 57 6.42 33.43 -10.71
C PRO A 57 6.41 33.89 -12.17
N GLY A 58 6.85 32.99 -13.04
CA GLY A 58 6.78 33.09 -14.48
C GLY A 58 6.22 31.77 -14.99
N CYS A 59 5.29 31.82 -15.94
CA CYS A 59 4.76 30.63 -16.58
C CYS A 59 5.90 29.81 -17.16
N LEU A 60 6.07 28.57 -16.69
CA LEU A 60 6.91 27.58 -17.38
C LEU A 60 6.43 27.44 -18.82
N SER A 61 7.34 27.46 -19.78
CA SER A 61 7.00 27.16 -21.18
C SER A 61 6.45 25.73 -21.30
N THR A 62 5.65 25.45 -22.33
CA THR A 62 5.07 24.11 -22.56
C THR A 62 6.15 23.01 -22.60
N THR A 63 7.33 23.32 -23.16
CA THR A 63 8.46 22.40 -23.23
C THR A 63 9.05 22.10 -21.85
N GLU A 64 9.19 23.13 -21.00
CA GLU A 64 9.68 22.98 -19.63
C GLU A 64 8.67 22.20 -18.77
N GLN A 65 7.37 22.47 -18.95
CA GLN A 65 6.33 21.66 -18.31
C GLN A 65 6.45 20.19 -18.75
N GLY A 66 6.66 19.92 -20.04
CA GLY A 66 6.90 18.57 -20.55
C GLY A 66 8.10 17.88 -19.88
N MET A 67 9.25 18.54 -19.80
CA MET A 67 10.47 17.96 -19.23
C MET A 67 10.42 17.79 -17.71
N TYR A 68 9.94 18.81 -16.98
CA TYR A 68 9.96 18.82 -15.52
C TYR A 68 8.75 18.11 -14.89
N PHE A 69 7.66 17.93 -15.64
CA PHE A 69 6.47 17.24 -15.16
C PHE A 69 6.28 15.88 -15.84
N ALA A 70 6.15 15.80 -17.17
CA ALA A 70 5.67 14.58 -17.82
C ALA A 70 6.60 13.37 -17.64
N LEU A 71 7.93 13.55 -17.81
CA LEU A 71 8.87 12.43 -17.66
C LEU A 71 8.97 11.93 -16.21
N PRO A 72 9.20 12.78 -15.21
CA PRO A 72 9.22 12.32 -13.82
C PRO A 72 7.87 11.79 -13.35
N TYR A 73 6.76 12.36 -13.83
CA TYR A 73 5.42 11.87 -13.51
C TYR A 73 5.17 10.48 -14.10
N THR A 74 5.60 10.23 -15.33
CA THR A 74 5.54 8.90 -15.96
C THR A 74 6.37 7.88 -15.18
N ALA A 75 7.57 8.26 -14.72
CA ALA A 75 8.40 7.41 -13.87
C ALA A 75 7.72 7.11 -12.52
N LEU A 76 7.08 8.11 -11.90
CA LEU A 76 6.29 7.93 -10.69
C LEU A 76 5.13 6.94 -10.93
N VAL A 77 4.37 7.11 -12.02
CA VAL A 77 3.28 6.22 -12.39
C VAL A 77 3.79 4.79 -12.57
N ALA A 78 4.84 4.58 -13.36
CA ALA A 78 5.44 3.26 -13.56
C ALA A 78 5.91 2.62 -12.24
N CYS A 79 6.52 3.42 -11.35
CA CYS A 79 6.95 2.96 -10.03
C CYS A 79 5.76 2.53 -9.16
N THR A 80 4.68 3.31 -9.13
CA THR A 80 3.47 2.98 -8.34
C THR A 80 2.79 1.71 -8.86
N VAL A 81 2.68 1.53 -10.18
CA VAL A 81 2.14 0.32 -10.80
C VAL A 81 3.01 -0.90 -10.47
N TYR A 82 4.33 -0.77 -10.54
CA TYR A 82 5.25 -1.84 -10.13
C TYR A 82 5.08 -2.20 -8.66
N CYS A 83 5.05 -1.18 -7.78
CA CYS A 83 4.83 -1.35 -6.34
C CYS A 83 3.52 -2.10 -6.08
N ARG A 84 2.43 -1.67 -6.72
CA ARG A 84 1.11 -2.32 -6.62
C ARG A 84 1.18 -3.83 -6.90
N HIS A 85 1.83 -4.21 -7.99
CA HIS A 85 1.92 -5.62 -8.38
C HIS A 85 2.74 -6.46 -7.41
N VAL A 86 3.80 -5.89 -6.83
CA VAL A 86 4.68 -6.59 -5.88
C VAL A 86 4.03 -6.68 -4.49
N PHE A 87 3.44 -5.59 -4.00
CA PHE A 87 2.88 -5.53 -2.65
C PHE A 87 1.55 -6.27 -2.51
N SER A 88 0.72 -6.31 -3.56
CA SER A 88 -0.58 -6.99 -3.51
C SER A 88 -0.45 -8.48 -3.17
N SER A 89 0.52 -9.17 -3.77
CA SER A 89 0.83 -10.56 -3.43
C SER A 89 1.24 -10.73 -1.96
N PHE A 90 2.03 -9.80 -1.43
CA PHE A 90 2.52 -9.90 -0.06
C PHE A 90 1.39 -9.67 0.95
N VAL A 91 0.61 -8.60 0.74
CA VAL A 91 -0.53 -8.26 1.58
C VAL A 91 -1.56 -9.38 1.56
N ALA A 92 -1.87 -9.93 0.37
CA ALA A 92 -2.79 -11.05 0.27
C ALA A 92 -2.40 -12.26 1.12
N VAL A 93 -1.13 -12.66 1.07
CA VAL A 93 -0.63 -13.80 1.86
C VAL A 93 -0.71 -13.52 3.35
N ASP A 94 -0.32 -12.32 3.80
CA ASP A 94 -0.44 -11.94 5.21
C ASP A 94 -1.91 -11.94 5.66
N MET A 95 -2.84 -11.45 4.85
CA MET A 95 -4.26 -11.38 5.21
C MET A 95 -4.94 -12.76 5.29
N VAL A 96 -4.58 -13.69 4.40
CA VAL A 96 -5.13 -15.06 4.44
C VAL A 96 -4.63 -15.83 5.66
N GLU A 97 -3.41 -15.56 6.09
CA GLU A 97 -2.81 -16.24 7.24
C GLU A 97 -3.26 -15.71 8.59
N GLU A 98 -3.57 -14.42 8.69
CA GLU A 98 -4.08 -13.78 9.92
C GLU A 98 -5.56 -14.10 10.19
N LYS A 99 -6.14 -15.09 9.51
CA LYS A 99 -7.51 -15.54 9.80
C LYS A 99 -7.56 -16.17 11.20
N SER A 100 -8.50 -15.71 12.02
CA SER A 100 -8.81 -16.38 13.28
C SER A 100 -9.45 -17.74 13.01
N GLU A 101 -9.19 -18.75 13.86
CA GLU A 101 -9.78 -20.09 13.74
C GLU A 101 -11.33 -20.07 13.71
N SER A 102 -11.93 -19.06 14.35
CA SER A 102 -13.39 -18.88 14.43
C SER A 102 -14.03 -18.25 13.20
N VAL A 103 -13.26 -17.67 12.28
CA VAL A 103 -13.78 -16.94 11.12
C VAL A 103 -13.44 -17.71 9.85
N GLY A 104 -14.48 -18.11 9.11
CA GLY A 104 -14.31 -18.76 7.81
C GLY A 104 -13.57 -17.85 6.82
N ALA A 105 -12.79 -18.45 5.92
CA ALA A 105 -12.00 -17.70 4.93
C ALA A 105 -12.88 -16.76 4.09
N ARG A 106 -14.09 -17.20 3.72
CA ARG A 106 -15.10 -16.39 3.03
C ARG A 106 -15.41 -15.09 3.76
N GLU A 107 -15.75 -15.19 5.04
CA GLU A 107 -16.14 -14.03 5.84
C GLU A 107 -14.95 -13.09 6.05
N ALA A 108 -13.74 -13.64 6.28
CA ALA A 108 -12.52 -12.85 6.37
C ALA A 108 -12.23 -12.06 5.09
N THR A 109 -12.35 -12.71 3.92
CA THR A 109 -12.12 -12.05 2.62
C THR A 109 -13.22 -11.05 2.28
N ARG A 110 -14.49 -11.38 2.57
CA ARG A 110 -15.62 -10.46 2.40
C ARG A 110 -15.45 -9.21 3.25
N ASN A 111 -15.11 -9.38 4.53
CA ASN A 111 -14.87 -8.27 5.45
C ASN A 111 -13.69 -7.41 4.99
N THR A 112 -12.63 -8.05 4.48
CA THR A 112 -11.47 -7.36 3.88
C THR A 112 -11.88 -6.46 2.72
N TRP A 113 -12.56 -7.00 1.70
CA TRP A 113 -12.97 -6.21 0.55
C TRP A 113 -13.97 -5.12 0.92
N THR A 114 -14.92 -5.42 1.79
CA THR A 114 -15.90 -4.43 2.26
C THR A 114 -15.20 -3.27 2.97
N THR A 115 -14.30 -3.58 3.91
CA THR A 115 -13.55 -2.58 4.67
C THR A 115 -12.63 -1.77 3.74
N ALA A 116 -11.90 -2.41 2.85
CA ALA A 116 -11.03 -1.72 1.90
C ALA A 116 -11.84 -0.82 0.95
N GLY A 117 -12.99 -1.27 0.46
CA GLY A 117 -13.88 -0.48 -0.38
C GLY A 117 -14.41 0.76 0.34
N VAL A 118 -14.91 0.60 1.57
CA VAL A 118 -15.41 1.71 2.40
C VAL A 118 -14.30 2.71 2.71
N ILE A 119 -13.12 2.26 3.14
CA ILE A 119 -12.01 3.16 3.46
C ILE A 119 -11.51 3.88 2.20
N ASN A 120 -11.43 3.21 1.05
CA ASN A 120 -11.10 3.88 -0.22
C ASN A 120 -12.14 4.94 -0.60
N ALA A 121 -13.43 4.70 -0.35
CA ALA A 121 -14.48 5.71 -0.56
C ALA A 121 -14.32 6.92 0.36
N LEU A 122 -14.03 6.71 1.64
CA LEU A 122 -13.73 7.78 2.60
C LEU A 122 -12.46 8.54 2.24
N MET A 123 -11.44 7.83 1.75
CA MET A 123 -10.21 8.44 1.28
C MET A 123 -10.47 9.29 0.04
N PHE A 124 -11.27 8.80 -0.91
CA PHE A 124 -11.68 9.54 -2.10
C PHE A 124 -12.39 10.85 -1.73
N THR A 125 -13.37 10.82 -0.82
CA THR A 125 -14.07 12.05 -0.39
C THR A 125 -13.11 13.03 0.30
N THR A 126 -12.18 12.53 1.11
CA THR A 126 -11.13 13.35 1.73
C THR A 126 -10.23 14.00 0.67
N ILE A 127 -9.80 13.25 -0.34
CA ILE A 127 -8.98 13.76 -1.46
C ILE A 127 -9.75 14.84 -2.25
N GLN A 128 -11.05 14.64 -2.51
CA GLN A 128 -11.87 15.64 -3.18
C GLN A 128 -12.02 16.93 -2.36
N SER A 129 -12.06 16.85 -1.03
CA SER A 129 -12.13 18.04 -0.17
C SER A 129 -10.88 18.93 -0.24
N VAL A 130 -9.72 18.33 -0.51
CA VAL A 130 -8.44 19.08 -0.62
C VAL A 130 -8.14 19.53 -2.05
N LEU A 131 -8.77 18.94 -3.07
CA LEU A 131 -8.56 19.30 -4.49
C LEU A 131 -8.73 20.79 -4.77
N PHE A 132 -9.67 21.45 -4.08
CA PHE A 132 -9.94 22.88 -4.27
C PHE A 132 -8.98 23.82 -3.53
N GLN A 133 -8.07 23.29 -2.71
CA GLN A 133 -7.10 24.08 -1.95
C GLN A 133 -5.80 24.21 -2.74
N CYS A 134 -5.74 25.16 -3.67
CA CYS A 134 -4.52 25.43 -4.42
C CYS A 134 -3.40 25.91 -3.47
N PRO A 135 -2.15 25.46 -3.68
CA PRO A 135 -1.05 25.78 -2.77
C PRO A 135 -0.49 27.18 -2.99
N THR A 136 -0.68 27.76 -4.18
CA THR A 136 -0.26 29.12 -4.56
C THR A 136 -1.42 29.82 -5.28
N ASP A 137 -1.36 31.16 -5.35
CA ASP A 137 -2.36 31.96 -6.06
C ASP A 137 -2.30 31.74 -7.58
N ASP A 138 -1.11 31.48 -8.11
CA ASP A 138 -0.89 31.16 -9.53
C ASP A 138 -0.96 29.64 -9.79
N LYS A 139 -1.99 29.26 -10.54
CA LYS A 139 -2.31 27.88 -10.90
C LYS A 139 -1.29 27.24 -11.84
N THR A 140 -0.43 28.04 -12.48
CA THR A 140 0.54 27.56 -13.48
C THR A 140 1.92 27.26 -12.89
N THR A 141 2.12 27.55 -11.60
CA THR A 141 3.37 27.24 -10.90
C THR A 141 3.62 25.73 -10.87
N LEU A 142 4.90 25.34 -10.96
CA LEU A 142 5.33 23.93 -10.92
C LEU A 142 4.75 23.19 -9.69
N LEU A 143 4.71 23.88 -8.56
CA LEU A 143 4.20 23.37 -7.30
C LEU A 143 2.70 23.00 -7.41
N THR A 144 1.89 23.90 -7.98
CA THR A 144 0.45 23.66 -8.17
C THR A 144 0.20 22.51 -9.14
N VAL A 145 0.94 22.45 -10.25
CA VAL A 145 0.80 21.36 -11.24
C VAL A 145 1.12 20.00 -10.60
N TRP A 146 2.19 19.90 -9.82
CA TRP A 146 2.55 18.67 -9.10
C TRP A 146 1.56 18.30 -7.99
N TYR A 147 1.07 19.30 -7.25
CA TYR A 147 0.04 19.12 -6.24
C TYR A 147 -1.22 18.53 -6.86
N VAL A 148 -1.77 19.19 -7.88
CA VAL A 148 -3.00 18.79 -8.57
C VAL A 148 -2.83 17.42 -9.22
N GLY A 149 -1.70 17.17 -9.90
CA GLY A 149 -1.40 15.88 -10.49
C GLY A 149 -1.41 14.74 -9.47
N LYS A 150 -0.76 14.91 -8.31
CA LYS A 150 -0.74 13.90 -7.25
C LYS A 150 -2.13 13.67 -6.63
N ILE A 151 -2.93 14.71 -6.44
CA ILE A 151 -4.31 14.61 -5.93
C ILE A 151 -5.21 13.82 -6.90
N TRP A 152 -5.14 14.12 -8.20
CA TRP A 152 -5.86 13.35 -9.22
C TRP A 152 -5.39 11.89 -9.26
N PHE A 153 -4.09 11.66 -9.13
CA PHE A 153 -3.55 10.32 -9.14
C PHE A 153 -3.99 9.50 -7.91
N ALA A 154 -3.95 10.11 -6.72
CA ALA A 154 -4.48 9.52 -5.50
C ALA A 154 -5.98 9.19 -5.60
N SER A 155 -6.74 10.07 -6.25
CA SER A 155 -8.17 9.86 -6.53
C SER A 155 -8.38 8.63 -7.42
N GLY A 156 -7.59 8.49 -8.48
CA GLY A 156 -7.64 7.34 -9.38
C GLY A 156 -7.41 6.02 -8.66
N TRP A 157 -6.39 5.94 -7.79
CA TRP A 157 -6.16 4.74 -6.97
C TRP A 157 -7.31 4.42 -6.03
N SER A 158 -7.91 5.44 -5.41
CA SER A 158 -9.07 5.25 -4.53
C SER A 158 -10.28 4.71 -5.31
N ILE A 159 -10.55 5.24 -6.51
CA ILE A 159 -11.63 4.75 -7.38
C ILE A 159 -11.37 3.29 -7.80
N ILE A 160 -10.13 2.96 -8.20
CA ILE A 160 -9.76 1.58 -8.56
C ILE A 160 -10.02 0.65 -7.36
N GLY A 161 -9.58 1.03 -6.15
CA GLY A 161 -9.81 0.23 -4.95
C GLY A 161 -11.29 0.03 -4.61
N ILE A 162 -12.15 1.04 -4.82
CA ILE A 162 -13.62 0.93 -4.67
C ILE A 162 -14.19 -0.05 -5.70
N CYS A 163 -13.84 0.14 -6.98
CA CYS A 163 -14.32 -0.69 -8.08
C CYS A 163 -13.89 -2.15 -7.91
N GLU A 164 -12.62 -2.41 -7.62
CA GLU A 164 -12.11 -3.77 -7.41
C GLU A 164 -12.78 -4.44 -6.21
N SER A 165 -12.91 -3.75 -5.07
CA SER A 165 -13.63 -4.29 -3.91
C SER A 165 -15.07 -4.66 -4.25
N SER A 166 -15.76 -3.79 -5.00
CA SER A 166 -17.15 -4.00 -5.41
C SER A 166 -17.28 -5.17 -6.40
N LEU A 167 -16.38 -5.26 -7.37
CA LEU A 167 -16.35 -6.35 -8.35
C LEU A 167 -16.06 -7.68 -7.66
N TYR A 168 -15.05 -7.74 -6.77
CA TYR A 168 -14.75 -8.96 -6.05
C TYR A 168 -15.94 -9.41 -5.20
N LEU A 169 -16.58 -8.52 -4.45
CA LEU A 169 -17.79 -8.86 -3.69
C LEU A 169 -18.91 -9.36 -4.61
N MET A 170 -19.21 -8.65 -5.70
CA MET A 170 -20.29 -9.00 -6.63
C MET A 170 -20.09 -10.38 -7.27
N TYR A 171 -18.85 -10.75 -7.64
CA TYR A 171 -18.56 -12.00 -8.30
C TYR A 171 -18.30 -13.17 -7.35
N THR A 172 -17.90 -12.92 -6.10
CA THR A 172 -17.55 -13.98 -5.15
C THR A 172 -18.63 -14.29 -4.12
N ASP A 173 -19.51 -13.35 -3.80
CA ASP A 173 -20.62 -13.59 -2.86
C ASP A 173 -21.62 -14.66 -3.33
N PRO A 174 -21.93 -14.85 -4.64
CA PRO A 174 -22.80 -15.96 -5.05
C PRO A 174 -22.09 -17.32 -5.09
N LEU A 175 -20.75 -17.38 -4.95
CA LEU A 175 -20.01 -18.64 -5.05
C LEU A 175 -20.19 -19.53 -3.81
N GLY A 176 -20.09 -20.84 -4.03
CA GLY A 176 -19.93 -21.80 -2.95
C GLY A 176 -18.53 -21.70 -2.31
N ASP A 177 -18.38 -22.17 -1.08
CA ASP A 177 -17.11 -22.05 -0.34
C ASP A 177 -15.94 -22.76 -1.02
N ALA A 178 -16.21 -23.88 -1.72
CA ALA A 178 -15.20 -24.60 -2.49
C ALA A 178 -14.70 -23.79 -3.71
N ASP A 179 -15.63 -23.19 -4.46
CA ASP A 179 -15.29 -22.37 -5.63
C ASP A 179 -14.59 -21.07 -5.23
N LEU A 180 -14.99 -20.47 -4.11
CA LEU A 180 -14.33 -19.31 -3.56
C LEU A 180 -12.89 -19.64 -3.10
N ALA A 181 -12.70 -20.78 -2.44
CA ALA A 181 -11.37 -21.23 -2.05
C ALA A 181 -10.48 -21.44 -3.29
N GLN A 182 -11.02 -22.04 -4.36
CA GLN A 182 -10.31 -22.20 -5.63
C GLN A 182 -9.98 -20.83 -6.26
N PHE A 183 -10.93 -19.90 -6.30
CA PHE A 183 -10.71 -18.55 -6.80
C PHE A 183 -9.57 -17.83 -6.06
N ILE A 184 -9.56 -17.92 -4.72
CA ILE A 184 -8.51 -17.31 -3.89
C ILE A 184 -7.15 -17.97 -4.13
N GLN A 185 -7.11 -19.28 -4.33
CA GLN A 185 -5.88 -20.02 -4.65
C GLN A 185 -5.32 -19.63 -6.02
N ASP A 186 -6.20 -19.46 -7.01
CA ASP A 186 -5.81 -19.09 -8.38
C ASP A 186 -5.46 -17.59 -8.48
N ASN A 187 -6.11 -16.75 -7.69
CA ASN A 187 -5.99 -15.29 -7.73
C ASN A 187 -5.68 -14.67 -6.37
N PRO A 188 -4.58 -15.05 -5.69
CA PRO A 188 -4.30 -14.59 -4.33
C PRO A 188 -4.19 -13.06 -4.26
N LYS A 189 -3.67 -12.41 -5.31
CA LYS A 189 -3.55 -10.95 -5.39
C LYS A 189 -4.87 -10.20 -5.20
N SER A 190 -6.01 -10.79 -5.57
CA SER A 190 -7.34 -10.15 -5.49
C SER A 190 -7.70 -9.69 -4.08
N ILE A 191 -7.20 -10.37 -3.04
CA ILE A 191 -7.44 -9.99 -1.64
C ILE A 191 -6.65 -8.73 -1.28
N GLY A 192 -5.40 -8.64 -1.74
CA GLY A 192 -4.48 -7.57 -1.35
C GLY A 192 -4.57 -6.30 -2.21
N LEU A 193 -5.07 -6.39 -3.45
CA LEU A 193 -5.07 -5.26 -4.39
C LEU A 193 -5.81 -4.02 -3.84
N PRO A 194 -7.07 -4.11 -3.36
CA PRO A 194 -7.77 -2.92 -2.89
C PRO A 194 -7.11 -2.25 -1.66
N THR A 195 -6.50 -3.06 -0.80
CA THR A 195 -5.74 -2.59 0.37
C THR A 195 -4.46 -1.86 -0.03
N VAL A 196 -3.78 -2.34 -1.08
CA VAL A 196 -2.58 -1.68 -1.62
C VAL A 196 -2.95 -0.38 -2.34
N ASP A 197 -4.07 -0.35 -3.06
CA ASP A 197 -4.56 0.87 -3.72
C ASP A 197 -4.92 1.96 -2.70
N LEU A 198 -5.49 1.57 -1.55
CA LEU A 198 -5.67 2.46 -0.39
C LEU A 198 -4.33 3.00 0.14
N ALA A 199 -3.33 2.14 0.29
CA ALA A 199 -2.01 2.58 0.77
C ALA A 199 -1.35 3.56 -0.21
N LEU A 200 -1.46 3.30 -1.53
CA LEU A 200 -0.93 4.18 -2.57
C LEU A 200 -1.66 5.53 -2.62
N SER A 201 -2.99 5.53 -2.49
CA SER A 201 -3.77 6.78 -2.46
C SER A 201 -3.41 7.63 -1.24
N LEU A 202 -3.25 7.01 -0.07
CA LEU A 202 -2.81 7.70 1.15
C LEU A 202 -1.40 8.29 0.98
N LEU A 203 -0.44 7.51 0.46
CA LEU A 203 0.93 7.97 0.23
C LEU A 203 1.00 9.18 -0.72
N LEU A 204 0.27 9.11 -1.84
CA LEU A 204 0.20 10.20 -2.80
C LEU A 204 -0.48 11.44 -2.22
N THR A 205 -1.51 11.26 -1.40
CA THR A 205 -2.22 12.37 -0.74
C THR A 205 -1.32 13.07 0.27
N VAL A 206 -0.64 12.33 1.14
CA VAL A 206 0.33 12.90 2.10
C VAL A 206 1.47 13.60 1.37
N SER A 207 1.96 13.01 0.28
CA SER A 207 2.95 13.64 -0.60
C SER A 207 2.43 14.95 -1.20
N ALA A 208 1.19 15.00 -1.69
CA ALA A 208 0.58 16.22 -2.23
C ALA A 208 0.42 17.29 -1.15
N VAL A 209 -0.12 16.94 0.01
CA VAL A 209 -0.25 17.85 1.15
C VAL A 209 1.11 18.43 1.55
N SER A 210 2.18 17.63 1.52
CA SER A 210 3.52 18.14 1.79
C SER A 210 3.96 19.26 0.82
N LEU A 211 3.61 19.15 -0.48
CA LEU A 211 3.83 20.22 -1.46
C LEU A 211 2.95 21.43 -1.17
N TRP A 212 1.73 21.20 -0.71
CA TRP A 212 0.83 22.30 -0.35
C TRP A 212 1.40 23.20 0.75
N PHE A 213 2.06 22.62 1.74
CA PHE A 213 2.75 23.38 2.78
C PHE A 213 3.91 24.24 2.26
N TYR A 214 4.64 23.80 1.22
CA TYR A 214 5.66 24.65 0.58
C TYR A 214 5.04 25.92 0.00
N GLY A 215 3.92 25.79 -0.71
CA GLY A 215 3.26 26.92 -1.36
C GLY A 215 2.61 27.87 -0.36
N ARG A 216 1.95 27.32 0.67
CA ARG A 216 1.14 28.11 1.59
C ARG A 216 1.92 28.72 2.75
N PHE A 217 2.89 28.00 3.29
CA PHE A 217 3.60 28.36 4.52
C PHE A 217 5.12 28.48 4.34
N GLY A 218 5.63 28.24 3.13
CA GLY A 218 7.03 28.38 2.78
C GLY A 218 7.89 27.13 3.02
N CYS A 219 9.15 27.24 2.63
CA CYS A 219 10.07 26.10 2.53
C CYS A 219 10.32 25.38 3.85
N PHE A 220 10.47 26.10 4.97
CA PHE A 220 10.81 25.50 6.25
C PHE A 220 9.78 24.44 6.67
N LEU A 221 8.49 24.78 6.64
CA LEU A 221 7.42 23.87 7.04
C LEU A 221 7.26 22.71 6.04
N GLY A 222 7.44 22.98 4.75
CA GLY A 222 7.48 21.94 3.71
C GLY A 222 8.60 20.91 3.91
N ILE A 223 9.79 21.35 4.33
CA ILE A 223 10.94 20.49 4.63
C ILE A 223 10.66 19.63 5.87
N VAL A 224 10.20 20.25 6.95
CA VAL A 224 9.87 19.54 8.20
C VAL A 224 8.86 18.42 7.92
N LEU A 225 7.79 18.71 7.19
CA LEU A 225 6.80 17.70 6.86
C LEU A 225 7.39 16.59 5.98
N ASN A 226 8.26 16.91 5.01
CA ASN A 226 8.92 15.90 4.18
C ASN A 226 9.90 15.01 4.94
N ILE A 227 10.29 15.35 6.16
CA ILE A 227 11.05 14.47 7.05
C ILE A 227 10.09 13.67 7.96
N LEU A 228 9.03 14.30 8.46
CA LEU A 228 8.10 13.67 9.40
C LEU A 228 7.25 12.56 8.77
N TRP A 229 6.70 12.77 7.58
CA TRP A 229 5.80 11.78 6.99
C TRP A 229 6.50 10.47 6.60
N PRO A 230 7.75 10.46 6.08
CA PRO A 230 8.52 9.24 5.90
C PRO A 230 8.82 8.52 7.21
N MET A 231 9.18 9.27 8.26
CA MET A 231 9.41 8.70 9.59
C MET A 231 8.15 8.00 10.12
N ALA A 232 6.98 8.61 9.94
CA ALA A 232 5.70 8.04 10.34
C ALA A 232 5.43 6.72 9.59
N ILE A 233 5.61 6.69 8.26
CA ILE A 233 5.45 5.46 7.48
C ILE A 233 6.45 4.39 7.90
N MET A 234 7.72 4.75 8.08
CA MET A 234 8.74 3.80 8.53
C MET A 234 8.38 3.18 9.88
N THR A 235 7.78 3.97 10.77
CA THR A 235 7.25 3.47 12.05
C THR A 235 6.11 2.50 11.84
N ILE A 236 5.11 2.85 11.02
CA ILE A 236 3.95 1.98 10.70
C ILE A 236 4.40 0.67 10.06
N VAL A 237 5.27 0.73 9.05
CA VAL A 237 5.79 -0.45 8.34
C VAL A 237 6.60 -1.33 9.31
N ASN A 238 7.34 -0.74 10.25
CA ASN A 238 8.05 -1.52 11.27
C ASN A 238 7.06 -2.21 12.24
N GLN A 239 5.95 -1.57 12.60
CA GLN A 239 4.90 -2.23 13.38
C GLN A 239 4.22 -3.36 12.61
N TRP A 240 3.87 -3.12 11.35
CA TRP A 240 3.32 -4.15 10.47
C TRP A 240 4.26 -5.36 10.36
N ARG A 241 5.56 -5.13 10.18
CA ARG A 241 6.57 -6.19 10.17
C ARG A 241 6.60 -7.00 11.47
N LYS A 242 6.41 -6.35 12.63
CA LYS A 242 6.36 -7.06 13.92
C LYS A 242 5.11 -7.92 14.02
N ILE A 243 3.96 -7.40 13.59
CA ILE A 243 2.67 -8.10 13.60
C ILE A 243 2.72 -9.31 12.67
N SER A 244 3.19 -9.17 11.42
CA SER A 244 3.26 -10.27 10.45
C SER A 244 4.24 -11.41 10.83
N LEU A 245 5.12 -11.15 11.80
CA LEU A 245 6.03 -12.13 12.38
C LEU A 245 5.54 -12.71 13.72
N TRP A 246 4.46 -12.17 14.30
CA TRP A 246 4.00 -12.54 15.64
C TRP A 246 3.51 -14.00 15.72
N HIS A 247 2.65 -14.42 14.80
CA HIS A 247 2.05 -15.76 14.74
C HIS A 247 3.05 -16.90 14.48
N LYS A 248 4.32 -16.59 14.19
CA LYS A 248 5.34 -17.56 13.78
C LYS A 248 6.28 -17.96 14.91
N ARG A 249 6.03 -17.51 16.14
CA ARG A 249 6.80 -17.99 17.29
C ARG A 249 6.31 -19.39 17.65
N PRO A 250 7.16 -20.43 17.59
CA PRO A 250 6.77 -21.75 18.08
C PRO A 250 6.35 -21.60 19.53
N THR A 251 5.15 -22.10 19.87
CA THR A 251 4.65 -22.25 21.23
C THR A 251 5.58 -23.21 21.97
N THR A 252 6.69 -22.67 22.45
CA THR A 252 7.87 -23.43 22.88
C THR A 252 7.67 -24.12 24.23
N ARG A 253 6.43 -24.17 24.75
CA ARG A 253 6.16 -24.63 26.11
C ARG A 253 5.49 -25.99 26.21
N SER A 254 4.70 -26.40 25.22
CA SER A 254 4.07 -27.73 25.20
C SER A 254 5.03 -28.81 24.71
N ASP A 255 5.82 -28.52 23.67
CA ASP A 255 6.66 -29.53 23.01
C ASP A 255 7.94 -29.86 23.80
N MET A 256 8.36 -28.98 24.72
CA MET A 256 9.45 -29.28 25.66
C MET A 256 8.96 -30.13 26.84
N LEU A 257 7.72 -29.93 27.30
CA LEU A 257 7.17 -30.69 28.43
C LEU A 257 6.79 -32.13 28.05
N GLU A 258 6.40 -32.39 26.79
CA GLU A 258 6.02 -33.73 26.34
C GLU A 258 7.25 -34.65 26.13
N LYS A 259 8.44 -34.07 25.90
CA LYS A 259 9.68 -34.85 25.80
C LYS A 259 10.22 -35.30 27.16
N ASP A 260 10.03 -34.52 28.21
CA ASP A 260 10.60 -34.81 29.53
C ASP A 260 9.77 -35.84 30.34
N THR A 261 8.53 -36.16 29.93
CA THR A 261 7.71 -37.19 30.58
C THR A 261 7.81 -38.58 29.93
N SER A 262 8.63 -38.74 28.88
CA SER A 262 8.80 -40.00 28.15
C SER A 262 10.13 -40.73 28.41
N SER A 263 10.89 -40.31 29.42
CA SER A 263 12.10 -40.98 29.92
C SER A 263 11.86 -41.59 31.30
#